data_AF-A0A2N2XFT0-F1
#
_entry.id   AF-A0A2N2XFT0-F1
#
_cell.length_a   1.000
_cell.length_b   1.000
_cell.length_c   1.000
_cell.angle_alpha   90.00
_cell.angle_beta   90.00
_cell.angle_gamma   90.00
#
_symmetry.space_group_name_H-M   'P 1'
#
loop_
_entity.id
_entity.type
_entity.pdbx_description
1 polymer ?
#
loop_
_entity_poly.entity_id
_entity_poly.type
_entity_poly.pdbx_seq_one_letter_code
_entity_poly.pdbx_strand_id
1 'polypeptide(L)'
;PDNIFASLMRGDMLPIIFFAILAGFFITRLDQHHSRSLSTAFKALSELMMKITMFVVRFTPAGVFGIVAKVISEQAGDQDALLAVTGRLGLYMLTVLIGIFFQGLITLSIALKGLGGINPAEHIRNMSAVLLTAFSTSSSNATLPLTISEIETKSGVSPAISGFTLPLGATINMNGTALYECVAVMFIAQAYGIELSIGQQLIVVVTALLAAIGSAGIPMAGLVMMAIVMSAVGLPLEGIGLILAVDRILDMFRTALNVYGDTCAAVIIARSEPDADKPEASNCVIA
;
A
#
# COMPACT_ATOMS: atom_id res chain seq x y z
N PRO A 1 -4.40 22.70 11.04
CA PRO A 1 -5.15 22.60 12.32
C PRO A 1 -4.95 23.89 13.12
N ASP A 2 -5.98 24.38 13.80
CA ASP A 2 -5.84 25.55 14.69
C ASP A 2 -4.94 25.24 15.89
N ASN A 3 -4.87 23.97 16.30
CA ASN A 3 -3.95 23.47 17.32
C ASN A 3 -3.55 22.01 17.05
N ILE A 4 -2.28 21.76 16.72
CA ILE A 4 -1.77 20.41 16.42
C ILE A 4 -1.78 19.49 17.64
N PHE A 5 -1.50 20.00 18.84
CA PHE A 5 -1.50 19.18 20.06
C PHE A 5 -2.90 18.67 20.39
N ALA A 6 -3.91 19.51 20.17
CA ALA A 6 -5.30 19.10 20.33
C ALA A 6 -5.69 18.01 19.32
N SER A 7 -5.26 18.14 18.06
CA SER A 7 -5.49 17.11 17.03
C SER A 7 -4.78 15.79 17.35
N LEU A 8 -3.54 15.83 17.85
CA LEU A 8 -2.80 14.65 18.29
C LEU A 8 -3.49 13.93 19.46
N MET A 9 -4.03 14.68 20.43
CA MET A 9 -4.75 14.09 21.57
C MET A 9 -6.09 13.48 21.18
N ARG A 10 -6.81 14.09 20.22
CA ARG A 10 -8.11 13.61 19.75
C ARG A 10 -8.02 12.55 18.66
N GLY A 11 -6.86 12.36 18.06
CA GLY A 11 -6.68 11.44 16.93
C GLY A 11 -7.24 11.97 15.61
N ASP A 12 -7.27 13.30 15.42
CA ASP A 12 -7.75 13.93 14.19
C ASP A 12 -6.74 13.68 13.05
N MET A 13 -6.81 12.52 12.38
CA MET A 13 -5.78 12.04 11.45
C MET A 13 -5.52 12.98 10.28
N LEU A 14 -6.56 13.49 9.63
CA LEU A 14 -6.39 14.37 8.46
C LEU A 14 -5.63 15.66 8.79
N PRO A 15 -5.98 16.41 9.87
CA PRO A 15 -5.15 17.54 10.33
C PRO A 15 -3.72 17.17 10.72
N ILE A 16 -3.50 16.00 11.33
CA ILE A 16 -2.15 15.52 11.69
C ILE A 16 -1.32 15.30 10.43
N ILE A 17 -1.88 14.60 9.43
CA ILE A 17 -1.19 14.33 8.16
C ILE A 17 -0.88 15.63 7.42
N PHE A 18 -1.85 16.54 7.32
CA PHE A 18 -1.66 17.84 6.68
C PHE A 18 -0.50 18.62 7.33
N PHE A 19 -0.47 18.66 8.66
CA PHE A 19 0.65 19.27 9.38
C PHE A 19 1.97 18.57 9.12
N ALA A 20 2.01 17.23 9.14
CA ALA A 20 3.22 16.45 8.92
C ALA A 20 3.85 16.69 7.54
N ILE A 21 3.02 16.79 6.49
CA ILE A 21 3.47 17.09 5.12
C ILE A 21 4.06 18.50 5.05
N LEU A 22 3.36 19.50 5.60
CA LEU A 22 3.86 20.88 5.63
C LEU A 22 5.16 20.99 6.44
N ALA A 23 5.20 20.39 7.63
CA ALA A 23 6.38 20.38 8.47
C ALA A 23 7.57 19.71 7.76
N GLY A 24 7.37 18.53 7.16
CA GLY A 24 8.38 17.84 6.37
C GLY A 24 8.91 18.71 5.22
N PHE A 25 8.02 19.36 4.47
CA PHE A 25 8.40 20.26 3.38
C PHE A 25 9.24 21.45 3.88
N PHE A 26 8.85 22.12 4.96
CA PHE A 26 9.61 23.26 5.48
C PHE A 26 10.92 22.86 6.17
N ILE A 27 11.03 21.65 6.74
CA ILE A 27 12.30 21.11 7.27
C ILE A 27 13.36 21.04 6.18
N THR A 28 12.99 20.72 4.93
CA THR A 28 13.94 20.70 3.81
C THR A 28 14.42 22.09 3.37
N ARG A 29 13.75 23.15 3.84
CA ARG A 29 14.10 24.56 3.55
C ARG A 29 14.88 25.25 4.65
N LEU A 30 15.06 24.60 5.80
CA LEU A 30 15.95 25.09 6.84
C LEU A 30 17.41 24.96 6.40
N ASP A 31 18.31 25.67 7.08
CA ASP A 31 19.74 25.45 6.88
C ASP A 31 20.13 24.00 7.20
N GLN A 32 21.24 23.57 6.63
CA GLN A 32 21.65 22.17 6.64
C GLN A 32 21.82 21.60 8.05
N HIS A 33 22.21 22.43 9.03
CA HIS A 33 22.37 21.98 10.41
C HIS A 33 21.02 21.65 11.06
N HIS A 34 20.07 22.59 11.02
CA HIS A 34 18.75 22.40 11.62
C HIS A 34 17.93 21.34 10.87
N SER A 35 17.99 21.34 9.53
CA SER A 35 17.31 20.35 8.70
C SER A 35 17.76 18.92 9.03
N ARG A 36 19.08 18.70 9.15
CA ARG A 36 19.65 17.40 9.51
C ARG A 36 19.28 16.99 10.94
N SER A 37 19.32 17.92 11.89
CA SER A 37 18.96 17.65 13.29
C SER A 37 17.52 17.15 13.42
N LEU A 38 16.56 17.89 12.85
CA LEU A 38 15.14 17.53 12.88
C LEU A 38 14.88 16.23 12.11
N SER A 39 15.46 16.06 10.92
CA SER A 39 15.29 14.84 10.12
C SER A 39 15.80 13.59 10.85
N THR A 40 16.96 13.69 11.53
CA THR A 40 17.49 12.59 12.35
C THR A 40 16.58 12.28 13.53
N ALA A 41 16.07 13.31 14.22
CA ALA A 41 15.16 13.13 15.35
C ALA A 41 13.86 12.40 14.93
N PHE A 42 13.23 12.83 13.82
CA PHE A 42 12.02 12.18 13.31
C PHE A 42 12.29 10.74 12.84
N LYS A 43 13.44 10.47 12.21
CA LYS A 43 13.84 9.11 11.85
C LYS A 43 14.01 8.21 13.08
N ALA A 44 14.69 8.70 14.11
CA ALA A 44 14.87 7.96 15.36
C ALA A 44 13.53 7.68 16.06
N LEU A 45 12.62 8.67 16.08
CA LEU A 45 11.27 8.49 16.62
C LEU A 45 10.47 7.46 15.83
N SER A 46 10.52 7.51 14.49
CA SER A 46 9.87 6.50 13.63
C SER A 46 10.40 5.10 13.92
N GLU A 47 11.72 4.93 14.03
CA GLU A 47 12.34 3.63 14.35
C GLU A 47 11.89 3.11 15.73
N LEU A 48 11.81 3.99 16.72
CA LEU A 48 11.29 3.65 18.05
C LEU A 48 9.84 3.17 17.98
N MET A 49 8.97 3.93 17.31
CA MET A 49 7.55 3.57 17.16
C MET A 49 7.37 2.24 16.42
N MET A 50 8.20 1.97 15.41
CA MET A 50 8.21 0.68 14.71
C MET A 50 8.59 -0.48 15.64
N LYS A 51 9.62 -0.31 16.49
CA LYS A 51 10.01 -1.36 17.46
C LYS A 51 8.88 -1.65 18.46
N ILE A 52 8.20 -0.61 18.96
CA ILE A 52 7.03 -0.77 19.85
C ILE A 52 5.91 -1.51 19.11
N THR A 53 5.62 -1.12 17.87
CA THR A 53 4.59 -1.75 17.05
C THR A 53 4.89 -3.23 16.82
N MET A 54 6.12 -3.57 16.44
CA MET A 54 6.54 -4.97 16.25
C MET A 54 6.43 -5.81 17.52
N PHE A 55 6.70 -5.21 18.68
CA PHE A 55 6.50 -5.86 19.96
C PHE A 55 5.01 -6.19 20.19
N VAL A 56 4.10 -5.23 19.95
CA VAL A 56 2.64 -5.44 20.06
C VAL A 56 2.14 -6.48 19.05
N VAL A 57 2.62 -6.42 17.81
CA VAL A 57 2.25 -7.37 16.74
C VAL A 57 2.57 -8.82 17.13
N ARG A 58 3.63 -9.06 17.92
CA ARG A 58 3.96 -10.40 18.43
C ARG A 58 2.83 -11.03 19.26
N PHE A 59 1.99 -10.22 19.89
CA PHE A 59 0.82 -10.67 20.66
C PHE A 59 -0.46 -10.77 19.82
N THR A 60 -0.45 -10.28 18.58
CA THR A 60 -1.61 -10.31 17.67
C THR A 60 -2.18 -11.71 17.46
N PRO A 61 -1.41 -12.80 17.33
CA PRO A 61 -1.98 -14.15 17.17
C PRO A 61 -2.93 -14.55 18.31
N ALA A 62 -2.60 -14.19 19.55
CA ALA A 62 -3.45 -14.47 20.70
C ALA A 62 -4.71 -13.57 20.72
N GLY A 63 -4.56 -12.29 20.35
CA GLY A 63 -5.68 -11.36 20.24
C GLY A 63 -6.67 -11.74 19.15
N VAL A 64 -6.18 -12.09 17.96
CA VAL A 64 -7.00 -12.57 16.84
C VAL A 64 -7.71 -13.87 17.20
N PHE A 65 -7.01 -14.82 17.84
CA PHE A 65 -7.65 -16.03 18.33
C PHE A 65 -8.83 -15.71 19.25
N GLY A 66 -8.67 -14.78 20.20
CA GLY A 66 -9.76 -14.34 21.07
C GLY A 66 -10.93 -13.69 20.33
N ILE A 67 -10.65 -12.81 19.35
CA ILE A 67 -11.68 -12.14 18.54
C ILE A 67 -12.43 -13.13 17.67
N VAL A 68 -11.71 -14.00 16.94
CA VAL A 68 -12.30 -15.03 16.08
C VAL A 68 -13.09 -16.03 16.92
N ALA A 69 -12.55 -16.48 18.06
CA ALA A 69 -13.28 -17.37 18.98
C ALA A 69 -14.55 -16.71 19.52
N LYS A 70 -14.51 -15.42 19.87
CA LYS A 70 -15.69 -14.66 20.30
C LYS A 70 -16.74 -14.58 19.18
N VAL A 71 -16.35 -14.15 17.99
CA VAL A 71 -17.26 -14.02 16.82
C VAL A 71 -17.88 -15.37 16.48
N ILE A 72 -17.08 -16.44 16.45
CA ILE A 72 -17.56 -17.81 16.24
C ILE A 72 -18.51 -18.19 17.39
N SER A 73 -18.19 -17.91 18.65
CA SER A 73 -19.04 -18.27 19.79
C SER A 73 -20.39 -17.54 19.80
N GLU A 74 -20.42 -16.27 19.40
CA GLU A 74 -21.63 -15.46 19.29
C GLU A 74 -22.53 -15.95 18.15
N GLN A 75 -21.96 -16.66 17.17
CA GLN A 75 -22.64 -17.16 15.97
C GLN A 75 -22.77 -18.69 15.92
N ALA A 76 -22.20 -19.41 16.89
CA ALA A 76 -22.11 -20.87 16.92
C ALA A 76 -23.47 -21.57 17.09
N GLY A 77 -24.52 -20.82 17.46
CA GLY A 77 -25.88 -21.31 17.57
C GLY A 77 -26.63 -21.45 16.25
N ASP A 78 -26.07 -20.92 15.14
CA ASP A 78 -26.75 -20.86 13.84
C ASP A 78 -25.78 -21.20 12.70
N GLN A 79 -25.91 -22.41 12.13
CA GLN A 79 -25.07 -22.87 11.02
C GLN A 79 -25.18 -21.98 9.78
N ASP A 80 -26.33 -21.32 9.58
CA ASP A 80 -26.54 -20.38 8.49
C ASP A 80 -25.75 -19.07 8.71
N ALA A 81 -25.56 -18.64 9.96
CA ALA A 81 -24.77 -17.45 10.30
C ALA A 81 -23.27 -17.64 10.07
N LEU A 82 -22.74 -18.83 10.36
CA LEU A 82 -21.33 -19.19 10.14
C LEU A 82 -20.99 -19.30 8.65
N LEU A 83 -21.91 -19.87 7.85
CA LEU A 83 -21.85 -19.83 6.39
C LEU A 83 -21.97 -18.40 5.85
N ALA A 84 -22.83 -17.56 6.46
CA ALA A 84 -22.96 -16.16 6.07
C ALA A 84 -21.68 -15.35 6.34
N VAL A 85 -20.96 -15.57 7.44
CA VAL A 85 -19.68 -14.88 7.72
C VAL A 85 -18.58 -15.34 6.75
N THR A 86 -18.48 -16.63 6.48
CA THR A 86 -17.54 -17.15 5.48
C THR A 86 -17.86 -16.61 4.08
N GLY A 87 -19.15 -16.54 3.73
CA GLY A 87 -19.62 -15.95 2.48
C GLY A 87 -19.31 -14.45 2.36
N ARG A 88 -19.50 -13.68 3.45
CA ARG A 88 -19.14 -12.25 3.50
C ARG A 88 -17.63 -12.03 3.34
N LEU A 89 -16.80 -12.85 3.99
CA LEU A 89 -15.35 -12.82 3.81
C LEU A 89 -14.94 -13.18 2.37
N GLY A 90 -15.59 -14.16 1.76
CA GLY A 90 -15.39 -14.50 0.35
C GLY A 90 -15.75 -13.35 -0.60
N LEU A 91 -16.87 -12.67 -0.37
CA LEU A 91 -17.28 -11.49 -1.14
C LEU A 91 -16.29 -10.33 -0.95
N TYR A 92 -15.79 -10.12 0.27
CA TYR A 92 -14.72 -9.17 0.54
C TYR A 92 -13.46 -9.48 -0.27
N MET A 93 -12.96 -10.71 -0.20
CA MET A 93 -11.79 -11.13 -0.98
C MET A 93 -12.01 -10.91 -2.48
N LEU A 94 -13.17 -11.32 -2.99
CA LEU A 94 -13.51 -11.16 -4.40
C LEU A 94 -13.53 -9.68 -4.80
N THR A 95 -14.09 -8.81 -3.96
CA THR A 95 -14.15 -7.36 -4.20
C THR A 95 -12.75 -6.76 -4.28
N VAL A 96 -11.86 -7.13 -3.35
CA VAL A 96 -10.45 -6.70 -3.38
C VAL A 96 -9.77 -7.20 -4.65
N LEU A 97 -9.93 -8.47 -5.00
CA LEU A 97 -9.31 -9.05 -6.19
C LEU A 97 -9.81 -8.37 -7.47
N ILE A 98 -11.12 -8.13 -7.60
CA ILE A 98 -11.69 -7.39 -8.73
C ILE A 98 -11.05 -6.01 -8.82
N GLY A 99 -10.94 -5.28 -7.71
CA GLY A 99 -10.30 -3.96 -7.70
C GLY A 99 -8.83 -4.03 -8.11
N ILE A 100 -8.07 -5.01 -7.61
CA ILE A 100 -6.66 -5.21 -7.97
C ILE A 100 -6.51 -5.52 -9.47
N PHE A 101 -7.31 -6.45 -10.00
CA PHE A 101 -7.27 -6.80 -11.42
C PHE A 101 -7.76 -5.65 -12.30
N PHE A 102 -8.76 -4.89 -11.86
CA PHE A 102 -9.20 -3.68 -12.57
C PHE A 102 -8.07 -2.66 -12.64
N GLN A 103 -7.40 -2.38 -11.51
CA GLN A 103 -6.28 -1.44 -11.49
C GLN A 103 -5.11 -1.91 -12.34
N GLY A 104 -4.74 -3.19 -12.26
CA GLY A 104 -3.63 -3.77 -13.02
C GLY A 104 -3.92 -3.89 -14.51
N LEU A 105 -5.03 -4.52 -14.88
CA LEU A 105 -5.31 -4.88 -16.27
C LEU A 105 -5.99 -3.77 -17.06
N ILE A 106 -6.68 -2.84 -16.42
CA ILE A 106 -7.41 -1.76 -17.09
C ILE A 106 -6.69 -0.43 -16.85
N THR A 107 -6.60 0.05 -15.60
CA THR A 107 -6.06 1.39 -15.32
C THR A 107 -4.60 1.52 -15.76
N LEU A 108 -3.72 0.61 -15.33
CA LEU A 108 -2.30 0.65 -15.69
C LEU A 108 -2.07 0.32 -17.16
N SER A 109 -2.84 -0.60 -17.75
CA SER A 109 -2.77 -0.88 -19.20
C SER A 109 -3.12 0.34 -20.06
N ILE A 110 -4.16 1.10 -19.69
CA ILE A 110 -4.54 2.33 -20.39
C ILE A 110 -3.42 3.37 -20.25
N ALA A 111 -2.87 3.54 -19.05
CA ALA A 111 -1.76 4.47 -18.82
C ALA A 111 -0.51 4.07 -19.63
N LEU A 112 -0.15 2.79 -19.64
CA LEU A 112 1.03 2.29 -20.34
C LEU A 112 0.88 2.42 -21.87
N LYS A 113 -0.30 2.15 -22.41
CA LYS A 113 -0.57 2.32 -23.84
C LYS A 113 -0.69 3.80 -24.24
N GLY A 114 -1.34 4.62 -23.42
CA GLY A 114 -1.62 6.02 -23.71
C GLY A 114 -0.41 6.95 -23.49
N LEU A 115 0.34 6.74 -22.41
CA LEU A 115 1.48 7.58 -22.03
C LEU A 115 2.82 6.96 -22.41
N GLY A 116 2.97 5.64 -22.22
CA GLY A 116 4.20 4.91 -22.53
C GLY A 116 4.30 4.48 -24.00
N GLY A 117 3.19 4.46 -24.75
CA GLY A 117 3.15 3.96 -26.12
C GLY A 117 3.44 2.45 -26.24
N ILE A 118 3.26 1.70 -25.15
CA ILE A 118 3.73 0.32 -25.02
C ILE A 118 2.56 -0.66 -24.91
N ASN A 119 2.73 -1.84 -25.49
CA ASN A 119 1.74 -2.90 -25.40
C ASN A 119 1.72 -3.49 -23.97
N PRO A 120 0.61 -3.37 -23.22
CA PRO A 120 0.57 -3.86 -21.84
C PRO A 120 0.76 -5.37 -21.70
N ALA A 121 0.29 -6.16 -22.68
CA ALA A 121 0.44 -7.60 -22.64
C ALA A 121 1.92 -8.02 -22.79
N GLU A 122 2.68 -7.30 -23.61
CA GLU A 122 4.11 -7.51 -23.79
C GLU A 122 4.88 -7.13 -22.52
N HIS A 123 4.54 -5.98 -21.92
CA HIS A 123 5.16 -5.54 -20.67
C HIS A 123 4.91 -6.53 -19.52
N ILE A 124 3.67 -7.02 -19.38
CA ILE A 124 3.34 -8.07 -18.39
C ILE A 124 4.15 -9.34 -18.64
N ARG A 125 4.28 -9.77 -19.90
CA ARG A 125 5.07 -10.96 -20.26
C ARG A 125 6.54 -10.78 -19.87
N ASN A 126 7.11 -9.60 -20.15
CA ASN A 126 8.49 -9.30 -19.83
C ASN A 126 8.74 -9.27 -18.32
N MET A 127 7.80 -8.69 -17.56
CA MET A 127 7.88 -8.60 -16.10
C MET A 127 7.35 -9.83 -15.35
N SER A 128 6.94 -10.90 -16.05
CA SER A 128 6.30 -12.08 -15.43
C SER A 128 7.10 -12.70 -14.28
N ALA A 129 8.43 -12.80 -14.41
CA ALA A 129 9.31 -13.27 -13.35
C ALA A 129 9.25 -12.36 -12.11
N VAL A 130 9.35 -11.03 -12.30
CA VAL A 130 9.23 -10.03 -11.23
C VAL A 130 7.89 -10.14 -10.53
N LEU A 131 6.79 -10.21 -11.29
CA LEU A 131 5.43 -10.27 -10.74
C LEU A 131 5.20 -11.56 -9.93
N LEU A 132 5.69 -12.71 -10.42
CA LEU A 132 5.62 -13.98 -9.69
C LEU A 132 6.46 -13.95 -8.41
N THR A 133 7.65 -13.35 -8.45
CA THR A 133 8.47 -13.17 -7.23
C THR A 133 7.78 -12.24 -6.25
N ALA A 134 7.19 -11.13 -6.70
CA ALA A 134 6.50 -10.17 -5.84
C ALA A 134 5.26 -10.78 -5.19
N PHE A 135 4.49 -11.55 -5.97
CA PHE A 135 3.38 -12.34 -5.49
C PHE A 135 3.82 -13.32 -4.40
N SER A 136 4.85 -14.12 -4.67
CA SER A 136 5.31 -15.18 -3.77
C SER A 136 5.93 -14.66 -2.48
N THR A 137 6.76 -13.63 -2.59
CA THR A 137 7.49 -13.04 -1.44
C THR A 137 6.64 -12.08 -0.64
N SER A 138 5.63 -11.46 -1.27
CA SER A 138 4.82 -10.39 -0.67
C SER A 138 5.67 -9.24 -0.12
N SER A 139 6.76 -8.91 -0.83
CA SER A 139 7.64 -7.79 -0.50
C SER A 139 8.18 -7.10 -1.75
N SER A 140 7.75 -5.85 -1.99
CA SER A 140 8.27 -5.02 -3.10
C SER A 140 9.78 -4.80 -3.00
N ASN A 141 10.29 -4.59 -1.78
CA ASN A 141 11.71 -4.39 -1.53
C ASN A 141 12.55 -5.65 -1.79
N ALA A 142 12.02 -6.84 -1.46
CA ALA A 142 12.72 -8.08 -1.75
C ALA A 142 12.84 -8.33 -3.26
N THR A 143 11.90 -7.81 -4.05
CA THR A 143 11.89 -7.96 -5.51
C THR A 143 12.64 -6.87 -6.26
N LEU A 144 13.06 -5.80 -5.58
CA LEU A 144 13.63 -4.61 -6.21
C LEU A 144 14.88 -4.91 -7.07
N PRO A 145 15.88 -5.72 -6.62
CA PRO A 145 17.04 -6.02 -7.44
C PRO A 145 16.69 -6.74 -8.75
N LEU A 146 15.74 -7.69 -8.69
CA LEU A 146 15.24 -8.39 -9.87
C LEU A 146 14.46 -7.44 -10.78
N THR A 147 13.66 -6.55 -10.20
CA THR A 147 12.87 -5.55 -10.94
C THR A 147 13.77 -4.62 -11.75
N ILE A 148 14.86 -4.13 -11.16
CA ILE A 148 15.84 -3.27 -11.84
C ILE A 148 16.48 -4.03 -13.01
N SER A 149 16.97 -5.24 -12.77
CA SER A 149 17.64 -6.02 -13.83
C SER A 149 16.71 -6.34 -15.00
N GLU A 150 15.46 -6.73 -14.72
CA GLU A 150 14.48 -7.12 -15.74
C GLU A 150 13.98 -5.91 -16.53
N ILE A 151 13.79 -4.75 -15.89
CA ILE A 151 13.33 -3.55 -16.59
C ILE A 151 14.41 -2.99 -17.53
N GLU A 152 15.68 -3.04 -17.12
CA GLU A 152 16.81 -2.61 -17.94
C GLU A 152 16.99 -3.53 -19.15
N THR A 153 16.98 -4.85 -18.91
CA THR A 153 17.29 -5.84 -19.96
C THR A 153 16.13 -6.11 -20.92
N LYS A 154 14.88 -6.12 -20.45
CA LYS A 154 13.71 -6.45 -21.28
C LYS A 154 12.90 -5.24 -21.72
N SER A 155 12.91 -4.15 -20.96
CA SER A 155 12.14 -2.95 -21.30
C SER A 155 13.04 -1.84 -21.88
N GLY A 156 14.35 -1.88 -21.63
CA GLY A 156 15.30 -0.90 -22.15
C GLY A 156 15.28 0.43 -21.41
N VAL A 157 14.82 0.42 -20.16
CA VAL A 157 14.89 1.58 -19.26
C VAL A 157 16.36 1.79 -18.86
N SER A 158 16.84 3.04 -18.89
CA SER A 158 18.22 3.35 -18.52
C SER A 158 18.48 3.09 -17.03
N PRO A 159 19.72 2.72 -16.64
CA PRO A 159 20.10 2.57 -15.23
C PRO A 159 19.84 3.82 -14.37
N ALA A 160 19.91 5.00 -14.97
CA ALA A 160 19.63 6.27 -14.30
C ALA A 160 18.14 6.37 -13.89
N ILE A 161 17.23 6.01 -14.78
CA ILE A 161 15.79 6.04 -14.49
C ILE A 161 15.40 4.88 -13.59
N SER A 162 15.81 3.64 -13.89
CA SER A 162 15.47 2.45 -13.08
C SER A 162 16.00 2.58 -11.65
N GLY A 163 17.24 3.06 -11.48
CA GLY A 163 17.92 3.21 -10.20
C GLY A 163 17.33 4.30 -9.29
N PHE A 164 16.52 5.21 -9.84
CA PHE A 164 15.81 6.22 -9.05
C PHE A 164 14.33 5.88 -8.87
N THR A 165 13.63 5.60 -9.97
CA THR A 165 12.16 5.45 -9.98
C THR A 165 11.70 4.20 -9.25
N LEU A 166 12.39 3.07 -9.39
CA LEU A 166 11.98 1.81 -8.78
C LEU A 166 12.19 1.79 -7.26
N PRO A 167 13.35 2.23 -6.70
CA PRO A 167 13.50 2.33 -5.25
C PRO A 167 12.54 3.32 -4.61
N LEU A 168 12.24 4.43 -5.30
CA LEU A 168 11.23 5.38 -4.85
C LEU A 168 9.85 4.72 -4.85
N GLY A 169 9.44 4.12 -5.97
CA GLY A 169 8.15 3.44 -6.15
C GLY A 169 7.90 2.36 -5.10
N ALA A 170 8.88 1.49 -4.86
CA ALA A 170 8.78 0.40 -3.87
C ALA A 170 8.43 0.88 -2.44
N THR A 171 8.59 2.18 -2.16
CA THR A 171 8.28 2.79 -0.87
C THR A 171 7.01 3.64 -0.85
N ILE A 172 6.70 4.36 -1.94
CA ILE A 172 5.58 5.32 -1.96
C ILE A 172 4.39 4.86 -2.80
N ASN A 173 4.59 3.93 -3.74
CA ASN A 173 3.57 3.46 -4.67
C ASN A 173 2.87 2.20 -4.13
N MET A 174 2.10 2.37 -3.06
CA MET A 174 1.33 1.29 -2.45
C MET A 174 -0.15 1.30 -2.87
N ASN A 175 -0.43 1.47 -4.16
CA ASN A 175 -1.80 1.58 -4.71
C ASN A 175 -2.70 0.36 -4.39
N GLY A 176 -2.16 -0.85 -4.51
CA GLY A 176 -2.86 -2.08 -4.13
C GLY A 176 -3.19 -2.13 -2.64
N THR A 177 -2.33 -1.54 -1.81
CA THR A 177 -2.56 -1.44 -0.36
C THR A 177 -3.63 -0.42 -0.04
N ALA A 178 -3.59 0.77 -0.64
CA ALA A 178 -4.62 1.79 -0.47
C ALA A 178 -6.00 1.30 -0.94
N LEU A 179 -6.06 0.57 -2.07
CA LEU A 179 -7.30 -0.04 -2.56
C LEU A 179 -7.84 -1.05 -1.56
N TYR A 180 -7.00 -1.96 -1.08
CA TYR A 180 -7.36 -2.94 -0.07
C TYR A 180 -7.90 -2.28 1.20
N GLU A 181 -7.25 -1.22 1.69
CA GLU A 181 -7.66 -0.49 2.88
C GLU A 181 -9.05 0.11 2.74
N CYS A 182 -9.34 0.72 1.59
CA CYS A 182 -10.66 1.27 1.31
C CYS A 182 -11.74 0.19 1.37
N VAL A 183 -11.51 -0.97 0.73
CA VAL A 183 -12.48 -2.07 0.72
C VAL A 183 -12.63 -2.70 2.11
N ALA A 184 -11.53 -2.89 2.84
CA ALA A 184 -11.52 -3.46 4.17
C ALA A 184 -12.26 -2.61 5.19
N VAL A 185 -12.08 -1.28 5.16
CA VAL A 185 -12.79 -0.35 6.03
C VAL A 185 -14.29 -0.39 5.78
N MET A 186 -14.71 -0.43 4.50
CA MET A 186 -16.12 -0.59 4.14
C MET A 186 -16.68 -1.93 4.63
N PHE A 187 -15.93 -3.01 4.45
CA PHE A 187 -16.31 -4.34 4.91
C PHE A 187 -16.46 -4.40 6.44
N ILE A 188 -15.49 -3.87 7.20
CA ILE A 188 -15.53 -3.85 8.66
C ILE A 188 -16.71 -2.99 9.13
N ALA A 189 -16.92 -1.80 8.56
CA ALA A 189 -18.05 -0.96 8.93
C ALA A 189 -19.38 -1.71 8.73
N GLN A 190 -19.56 -2.37 7.58
CA GLN A 190 -20.75 -3.19 7.29
C GLN A 190 -20.89 -4.40 8.23
N ALA A 191 -19.78 -5.05 8.59
CA ALA A 191 -19.79 -6.18 9.53
C ALA A 191 -20.25 -5.76 10.94
N TYR A 192 -19.94 -4.53 11.35
CA TYR A 192 -20.37 -3.95 12.61
C TYR A 192 -21.71 -3.21 12.53
N GLY A 193 -22.35 -3.15 11.36
CA GLY A 193 -23.60 -2.40 11.15
C GLY A 193 -23.42 -0.88 11.26
N ILE A 194 -22.20 -0.37 11.06
CA ILE A 194 -21.87 1.05 11.08
C ILE A 194 -22.00 1.60 9.66
N GLU A 195 -22.86 2.59 9.46
CA GLU A 195 -22.98 3.28 8.18
C GLU A 195 -21.93 4.39 8.08
N LEU A 196 -21.08 4.32 7.05
CA LEU A 196 -20.14 5.39 6.73
C LEU A 196 -20.79 6.37 5.76
N SER A 197 -20.91 7.62 6.19
CA SER A 197 -21.32 8.73 5.32
C SER A 197 -20.35 8.92 4.16
N ILE A 198 -20.80 9.56 3.07
CA ILE A 198 -19.94 9.89 1.91
C ILE A 198 -18.71 10.70 2.34
N GLY A 199 -18.86 11.60 3.30
CA GLY A 199 -17.73 12.37 3.86
C GLY A 199 -16.70 11.47 4.54
N GLN A 200 -17.13 10.49 5.34
CA GLN A 200 -16.23 9.50 5.94
C GLN A 200 -15.56 8.62 4.89
N GLN A 201 -16.29 8.20 3.85
CA GLN A 201 -15.70 7.41 2.75
C GLN A 201 -14.60 8.20 2.01
N LEU A 202 -14.78 9.51 1.80
CA LEU A 202 -13.73 10.37 1.25
C LEU A 202 -12.52 10.49 2.20
N ILE A 203 -12.76 10.59 3.51
CA ILE A 203 -11.69 10.58 4.51
C ILE A 203 -10.91 9.26 4.45
N VAL A 204 -11.59 8.12 4.28
CA VAL A 204 -10.94 6.80 4.12
C VAL A 204 -10.02 6.82 2.90
N VAL A 205 -10.50 7.24 1.74
CA VAL A 205 -9.70 7.29 0.50
C VAL A 205 -8.47 8.19 0.67
N VAL A 206 -8.66 9.41 1.18
CA VAL A 206 -7.55 10.36 1.37
C VAL A 206 -6.55 9.82 2.40
N THR A 207 -7.04 9.26 3.51
CA THR A 207 -6.17 8.73 4.57
C THR A 207 -5.39 7.51 4.09
N ALA A 208 -6.02 6.60 3.35
CA ALA A 208 -5.37 5.41 2.78
C ALA A 208 -4.27 5.80 1.78
N LEU A 209 -4.54 6.77 0.89
CA LEU A 209 -3.55 7.27 -0.06
C LEU A 209 -2.35 7.93 0.64
N LEU A 210 -2.61 8.71 1.70
CA LEU A 210 -1.56 9.37 2.46
C LEU A 210 -0.76 8.40 3.33
N ALA A 211 -1.43 7.39 3.92
CA ALA A 211 -0.80 6.32 4.68
C ALA A 211 0.13 5.48 3.77
N ALA A 212 -0.33 5.15 2.56
CA ALA A 212 0.44 4.45 1.54
C ALA A 212 1.78 5.13 1.21
N ILE A 213 1.80 6.47 1.13
CA ILE A 213 3.03 7.25 0.93
C ILE A 213 3.91 7.22 2.17
N GLY A 214 3.32 7.31 3.37
CA GLY A 214 4.00 7.37 4.65
C GLY A 214 4.57 6.04 5.16
N SER A 215 4.29 4.93 4.49
CA SER A 215 4.66 3.59 4.95
C SER A 215 6.10 3.16 4.65
N ALA A 216 6.87 4.00 3.97
CA ALA A 216 8.25 3.73 3.60
C ALA A 216 9.07 3.24 4.81
N GLY A 217 9.41 1.94 4.81
CA GLY A 217 10.29 1.34 5.81
C GLY A 217 9.62 0.72 7.04
N ILE A 218 8.29 0.70 7.15
CA ILE A 218 7.57 0.09 8.29
C ILE A 218 7.42 -1.44 8.08
N PRO A 219 8.00 -2.32 8.93
CA PRO A 219 7.71 -3.75 8.90
C PRO A 219 6.24 -3.98 9.31
N MET A 220 5.55 -4.93 8.66
CA MET A 220 4.10 -5.14 8.85
C MET A 220 3.25 -3.88 8.55
N ALA A 221 3.73 -3.04 7.63
CA ALA A 221 3.09 -1.82 7.14
C ALA A 221 1.55 -1.91 7.01
N GLY A 222 1.04 -2.98 6.39
CA GLY A 222 -0.39 -3.12 6.10
C GLY A 222 -1.31 -3.09 7.32
N LEU A 223 -0.91 -3.68 8.46
CA LEU A 223 -1.73 -3.66 9.69
C LEU A 223 -1.71 -2.29 10.36
N VAL A 224 -0.56 -1.61 10.33
CA VAL A 224 -0.40 -0.27 10.91
C VAL A 224 -1.19 0.76 10.11
N MET A 225 -1.10 0.69 8.78
CA MET A 225 -1.87 1.57 7.90
C MET A 225 -3.37 1.32 8.04
N MET A 226 -3.82 0.06 8.13
CA MET A 226 -5.23 -0.24 8.41
C MET A 226 -5.72 0.46 9.69
N ALA A 227 -4.93 0.39 10.77
CA ALA A 227 -5.29 1.04 12.02
C ALA A 227 -5.38 2.56 11.89
N ILE A 228 -4.49 3.18 11.12
CA ILE A 228 -4.52 4.62 10.80
C ILE A 228 -5.82 4.98 10.07
N VAL A 229 -6.19 4.25 9.02
CA VAL A 229 -7.37 4.54 8.21
C VAL A 229 -8.65 4.29 9.00
N MET A 230 -8.73 3.21 9.78
CA MET A 230 -9.89 2.92 10.64
C MET A 230 -10.08 3.97 11.73
N SER A 231 -8.98 4.41 12.36
CA SER A 231 -9.03 5.45 13.40
C SER A 231 -9.53 6.77 12.84
N ALA A 232 -9.20 7.10 11.59
CA ALA A 232 -9.63 8.34 10.93
C ALA A 232 -11.15 8.46 10.78
N VAL A 233 -11.88 7.33 10.81
CA VAL A 233 -13.35 7.30 10.76
C VAL A 233 -14.00 6.76 12.04
N GLY A 234 -13.21 6.53 13.09
CA GLY A 234 -13.70 6.10 14.40
C GLY A 234 -14.18 4.64 14.45
N LEU A 235 -13.65 3.77 13.59
CA LEU A 235 -13.98 2.35 13.62
C LEU A 235 -13.16 1.59 14.68
N PRO A 236 -13.74 0.56 15.31
CA PRO A 236 -13.06 -0.26 16.32
C PRO A 236 -11.93 -1.08 15.70
N LEU A 237 -10.71 -0.92 16.21
CA LEU A 237 -9.50 -1.57 15.67
C LEU A 237 -9.53 -3.09 15.78
N GLU A 238 -10.34 -3.64 16.69
CA GLU A 238 -10.57 -5.07 16.84
C GLU A 238 -11.15 -5.69 15.55
N GLY A 239 -11.82 -4.89 14.71
CA GLY A 239 -12.34 -5.32 13.41
C GLY A 239 -11.27 -5.80 12.43
N ILE A 240 -10.01 -5.41 12.60
CA ILE A 240 -8.86 -5.91 11.81
C ILE A 240 -8.74 -7.45 11.95
N GLY A 241 -9.13 -8.00 13.10
CA GLY A 241 -9.12 -9.45 13.33
C GLY A 241 -10.00 -10.23 12.35
N LEU A 242 -11.05 -9.62 11.79
CA LEU A 242 -11.98 -10.26 10.85
C LEU A 242 -11.31 -10.58 9.50
N ILE A 243 -10.42 -9.70 9.03
CA ILE A 243 -9.79 -9.83 7.71
C ILE A 243 -8.42 -10.50 7.77
N LEU A 244 -7.84 -10.64 8.96
CA LEU A 244 -6.48 -11.16 9.14
C LEU A 244 -6.31 -12.59 8.62
N ALA A 245 -7.38 -13.39 8.65
CA ALA A 245 -7.40 -14.76 8.12
C ALA A 245 -7.14 -14.83 6.61
N VAL A 246 -7.55 -13.81 5.86
CA VAL A 246 -7.43 -13.77 4.38
C VAL A 246 -6.38 -12.78 3.90
N ASP A 247 -5.85 -11.95 4.80
CA ASP A 247 -4.87 -10.90 4.48
C ASP A 247 -3.64 -11.46 3.80
N ARG A 248 -3.12 -12.63 4.24
CA ARG A 248 -1.93 -13.22 3.64
C ARG A 248 -2.07 -13.49 2.15
N ILE A 249 -3.26 -13.92 1.70
CA ILE A 249 -3.52 -14.20 0.27
C ILE A 249 -3.62 -12.87 -0.48
N LEU A 250 -4.41 -11.93 0.05
CA LEU A 250 -4.60 -10.61 -0.57
C LEU A 250 -3.28 -9.85 -0.67
N ASP A 251 -2.37 -10.00 0.30
CA ASP A 251 -1.06 -9.37 0.32
C ASP A 251 -0.18 -9.73 -0.87
N MET A 252 -0.25 -10.99 -1.31
CA MET A 252 0.46 -11.45 -2.50
C MET A 252 0.02 -10.66 -3.75
N PHE A 253 -1.29 -10.48 -3.92
CA PHE A 253 -1.86 -9.74 -5.05
C PHE A 253 -1.57 -8.24 -4.97
N ARG A 254 -1.68 -7.65 -3.77
CA ARG A 254 -1.38 -6.22 -3.54
C ARG A 254 0.08 -5.92 -3.88
N THR A 255 1.00 -6.74 -3.39
CA THR A 255 2.43 -6.58 -3.64
C THR A 255 2.74 -6.67 -5.13
N ALA A 256 2.20 -7.69 -5.81
CA ALA A 256 2.38 -7.85 -7.25
C ALA A 256 1.85 -6.64 -8.04
N LEU A 257 0.70 -6.07 -7.64
CA LEU A 257 0.14 -4.87 -8.27
C LEU A 257 1.02 -3.62 -8.02
N ASN A 258 1.53 -3.44 -6.80
CA ASN A 258 2.40 -2.31 -6.46
C ASN A 258 3.67 -2.34 -7.32
N VAL A 259 4.36 -3.49 -7.35
CA VAL A 259 5.56 -3.69 -8.16
C VAL A 259 5.25 -3.54 -9.65
N TYR A 260 4.11 -4.06 -10.13
CA TYR A 260 3.69 -3.83 -11.51
C TYR A 260 3.55 -2.34 -11.83
N GLY A 261 2.89 -1.58 -10.95
CA GLY A 261 2.77 -0.13 -11.05
C GLY A 261 4.12 0.58 -11.13
N ASP A 262 5.11 0.16 -10.33
CA ASP A 262 6.48 0.69 -10.36
C ASP A 262 7.12 0.49 -11.73
N THR A 263 7.00 -0.72 -12.29
CA THR A 263 7.54 -1.01 -13.63
C THR A 263 6.84 -0.21 -14.73
N CYS A 264 5.52 -0.02 -14.64
CA CYS A 264 4.79 0.81 -15.59
C CYS A 264 5.24 2.27 -15.53
N ALA A 265 5.41 2.81 -14.31
CA ALA A 265 5.84 4.19 -14.11
C ALA A 265 7.26 4.42 -14.66
N ALA A 266 8.20 3.52 -14.36
CA ALA A 266 9.57 3.60 -14.87
C ALA A 266 9.63 3.61 -16.40
N VAL A 267 8.82 2.77 -17.05
CA VAL A 267 8.72 2.71 -18.52
C VAL A 267 8.09 3.98 -19.11
N ILE A 268 7.03 4.51 -18.49
CA ILE A 268 6.39 5.75 -18.94
C ILE A 268 7.37 6.93 -18.83
N ILE A 269 8.10 7.04 -17.72
CA ILE A 269 9.11 8.09 -17.50
C ILE A 269 10.25 7.96 -18.52
N ALA A 270 10.74 6.74 -18.75
CA ALA A 270 11.78 6.48 -19.75
C ALA A 270 11.37 6.83 -21.18
N ARG A 271 10.06 6.88 -21.46
CA ARG A 271 9.57 7.33 -22.77
C ARG A 271 9.43 8.85 -22.87
N SER A 272 9.13 9.52 -21.77
CA SER A 272 9.03 10.99 -21.74
C SER A 272 10.39 11.69 -21.69
N GLU A 273 11.40 11.05 -21.11
CA GLU A 273 12.73 11.62 -20.95
C GLU A 273 13.64 11.31 -22.16
N PRO A 274 14.37 12.30 -22.70
CA PRO A 274 15.36 12.08 -23.74
C PRO A 274 16.65 11.48 -23.14
N ASP A 275 16.73 10.15 -23.10
CA ASP A 275 17.91 9.47 -22.55
C ASP A 275 19.01 9.18 -23.58
N ALA A 276 20.24 9.57 -23.24
CA ALA A 276 21.48 9.33 -24.00
C ALA A 276 22.10 7.93 -23.76
N ASP A 277 21.69 7.23 -22.69
CA ASP A 277 22.26 5.94 -22.24
C ASP A 277 21.25 4.78 -22.36
N LYS A 278 20.55 4.69 -23.50
CA LYS A 278 19.69 3.52 -23.76
C LYS A 278 20.56 2.28 -23.96
N PRO A 279 20.31 1.17 -23.26
CA PRO A 279 21.03 -0.08 -23.53
C PRO A 279 20.75 -0.55 -24.97
N GLU A 280 21.81 -0.85 -25.73
CA GLU A 280 21.72 -1.46 -27.07
C GLU A 280 21.22 -2.91 -26.93
N ALA A 281 19.91 -3.12 -26.96
CA ALA A 281 19.33 -4.46 -26.96
C ALA A 281 18.24 -4.60 -28.04
N SER A 282 18.41 -5.58 -28.93
CA SER A 282 17.58 -5.78 -30.14
C SER A 282 16.13 -6.23 -29.88
N ASN A 283 15.73 -6.40 -28.61
CA ASN A 283 14.40 -6.86 -28.19
C ASN A 283 13.76 -5.96 -27.11
N CYS A 284 14.23 -4.71 -26.97
CA CYS A 284 13.68 -3.79 -25.96
C CYS A 284 12.32 -3.21 -26.38
N VAL A 285 11.39 -3.18 -25.43
CA VAL A 285 10.04 -2.62 -25.63
C VAL A 285 10.04 -1.11 -25.90
N ILE A 286 11.07 -0.40 -25.42
CA ILE A 286 11.25 1.05 -25.62
C ILE A 286 12.13 1.36 -26.86
N ALA A 287 12.70 0.35 -27.53
CA ALA A 287 13.59 0.54 -28.69
C ALA A 287 12.86 1.17 -29.88
#